data_AF-A0A1G4B076-F1
#
_entry.id   AF-A0A1G4B076-F1
#
_cell.length_a   1.000
_cell.length_b   1.000
_cell.length_c   1.000
_cell.angle_alpha   90.00
_cell.angle_beta   90.00
_cell.angle_gamma   90.00
#
_symmetry.space_group_name_H-M   'P 1'
#
loop_
_entity.id
_entity.type
_entity.pdbx_description
1 polymer ?
#
loop_
_entity_poly.entity_id
_entity_poly.type
_entity_poly.pdbx_seq_one_letter_code
_entity_poly.pdbx_strand_id
1 'polypeptide(L)'
;MRQPAAFSGTSGNRPSQGLMVLDGVMPISYGADTAGVFARDPRDWAKFAKLWYDPSLYQDSSLNGLPALEVPDSRAFSKRILYATDHLPLKNAAAEDVLQRFLVRLSKVLNLTVTRVNITDTVETVTGRAFDGILADLNTIWTYTQLKVVATPLLAYYSPAFPSLDRPFRNTFKKFTLDAKGHTEALERRRRDSDAWHRDVLFNTSESCSESVMI
;
A
#
# COMPACT_ATOMS: atom_id res chain seq x y z
N MET A 1 7.66 -4.70 0.08
CA MET A 1 8.39 -4.07 -1.04
C MET A 1 9.22 -2.85 -0.63
N ARG A 2 8.62 -1.72 -0.26
CA ARG A 2 9.37 -0.47 0.03
C ARG A 2 10.44 -0.58 1.13
N GLN A 3 10.12 -1.22 2.26
CA GLN A 3 11.06 -1.36 3.38
C GLN A 3 12.33 -2.18 3.05
N PRO A 4 12.24 -3.41 2.51
CA PRO A 4 13.45 -4.13 2.11
C PRO A 4 14.21 -3.45 0.95
N ALA A 5 13.54 -2.70 0.06
CA ALA A 5 14.21 -1.89 -0.96
C ALA A 5 15.10 -0.82 -0.31
N ALA A 6 14.57 -0.09 0.67
CA ALA A 6 15.31 0.92 1.42
C ALA A 6 16.52 0.33 2.16
N PHE A 7 16.38 -0.84 2.79
CA PHE A 7 17.50 -1.49 3.50
C PHE A 7 18.58 -2.05 2.57
N SER A 8 18.21 -2.53 1.39
CA SER A 8 19.15 -3.10 0.42
C SER A 8 19.75 -2.08 -0.55
N GLY A 9 19.28 -0.82 -0.52
CA GLY A 9 19.67 0.19 -1.50
C GLY A 9 19.21 -0.13 -2.92
N THR A 10 18.08 -0.83 -3.08
CA THR A 10 17.51 -1.21 -4.38
C THR A 10 16.29 -0.39 -4.73
N SER A 11 15.93 -0.36 -6.01
CA SER A 11 14.66 0.21 -6.49
C SER A 11 13.54 -0.81 -6.29
N GLY A 12 12.46 -0.43 -5.60
CA GLY A 12 11.29 -1.27 -5.45
C GLY A 12 10.07 -0.48 -4.98
N ASN A 13 8.95 -0.63 -5.68
CA ASN A 13 7.69 0.00 -5.33
C ASN A 13 6.67 -1.01 -4.79
N ARG A 14 5.64 -0.49 -4.12
CA ARG A 14 4.36 -1.18 -3.98
C ARG A 14 3.44 -0.50 -5.00
N PRO A 15 3.02 -1.16 -6.09
CA PRO A 15 2.15 -0.52 -7.08
C PRO A 15 0.75 -0.27 -6.51
N SER A 16 -0.07 0.43 -7.30
CA SER A 16 -1.51 0.52 -7.06
C SER A 16 -2.11 -0.86 -6.86
N GLN A 17 -3.03 -0.97 -5.93
CA GLN A 17 -3.68 -2.23 -5.65
C GLN A 17 -4.53 -2.67 -6.84
N GLY A 18 -4.50 -3.97 -7.16
CA GLY A 18 -5.21 -4.52 -8.30
C GLY A 18 -4.50 -4.36 -9.65
N LEU A 19 -3.29 -3.78 -9.68
CA LEU A 19 -2.51 -3.65 -10.92
C LEU A 19 -2.00 -5.00 -11.47
N MET A 20 -2.02 -6.05 -10.65
CA MET A 20 -1.60 -7.41 -11.03
C MET A 20 -2.49 -8.45 -10.36
N VAL A 21 -2.92 -9.47 -11.12
CA VAL A 21 -3.45 -10.73 -10.62
C VAL A 21 -2.35 -11.46 -9.85
N LEU A 22 -2.75 -12.13 -8.77
CA LEU A 22 -1.85 -12.84 -7.85
C LEU A 22 -2.14 -14.34 -7.83
N ASP A 23 -2.63 -14.88 -8.95
CA ASP A 23 -2.91 -16.30 -9.10
C ASP A 23 -1.63 -17.12 -8.89
N GLY A 24 -1.75 -18.18 -8.09
CA GLY A 24 -0.61 -19.01 -7.70
C GLY A 24 0.30 -18.40 -6.62
N VAL A 25 0.05 -17.16 -6.18
CA VAL A 25 0.76 -16.54 -5.05
C VAL A 25 0.04 -16.90 -3.75
N MET A 26 0.81 -17.30 -2.72
CA MET A 26 0.24 -17.54 -1.39
C MET A 26 -0.24 -16.22 -0.79
N PRO A 27 -1.55 -16.06 -0.49
CA PRO A 27 -2.08 -14.78 -0.05
C PRO A 27 -1.78 -14.55 1.43
N ILE A 28 -1.49 -13.29 1.76
CA ILE A 28 -1.69 -12.75 3.10
C ILE A 28 -3.08 -12.12 3.15
N SER A 29 -3.40 -11.26 2.19
CA SER A 29 -4.66 -10.55 2.09
C SER A 29 -4.97 -10.19 0.64
N TYR A 30 -6.03 -10.76 0.07
CA TYR A 30 -6.52 -10.35 -1.26
C TYR A 30 -6.84 -8.86 -1.32
N GLY A 31 -7.32 -8.30 -0.20
CA GLY A 31 -7.58 -6.89 -0.02
C GLY A 31 -6.35 -6.03 0.24
N ALA A 32 -5.10 -6.52 0.16
CA ALA A 32 -3.93 -5.65 0.37
C ALA A 32 -2.66 -6.08 -0.37
N ASP A 33 -2.58 -7.34 -0.79
CA ASP A 33 -1.42 -7.88 -1.47
C ASP A 33 -1.23 -7.20 -2.83
N THR A 34 0.04 -7.06 -3.21
CA THR A 34 0.47 -6.43 -4.46
C THR A 34 1.77 -7.10 -4.89
N ALA A 35 1.91 -7.38 -6.18
CA ALA A 35 3.16 -7.84 -6.75
C ALA A 35 4.04 -6.64 -7.11
N GLY A 36 5.35 -6.77 -6.93
CA GLY A 36 6.30 -5.76 -7.38
C GLY A 36 7.66 -6.38 -7.61
N VAL A 37 8.55 -5.65 -8.27
CA VAL A 37 9.92 -6.10 -8.54
C VAL A 37 10.95 -5.23 -7.83
N PHE A 38 12.10 -5.84 -7.53
CA PHE A 38 13.31 -5.15 -7.12
C PHE A 38 14.30 -5.11 -8.27
N ALA A 39 15.00 -3.99 -8.41
CA ALA A 39 16.12 -3.88 -9.34
C ALA A 39 17.20 -2.93 -8.79
N ARG A 40 18.45 -3.13 -9.23
CA ARG A 40 19.57 -2.29 -8.82
C ARG A 40 19.59 -0.95 -9.56
N ASP A 41 19.22 -0.96 -10.84
CA ASP A 41 19.12 0.25 -11.66
C ASP A 41 17.65 0.73 -11.72
N PRO A 42 17.35 1.99 -11.35
CA PRO A 42 16.00 2.54 -11.44
C PRO A 42 15.45 2.62 -12.88
N ARG A 43 16.32 2.71 -13.90
CA ARG A 43 15.93 2.70 -15.31
C ARG A 43 15.44 1.32 -15.74
N ASP A 44 16.16 0.28 -15.35
CA ASP A 44 15.76 -1.11 -15.61
C ASP A 44 14.49 -1.45 -14.84
N TRP A 45 14.41 -1.03 -13.57
CA TRP A 45 13.22 -1.16 -12.76
C TRP A 45 12.00 -0.53 -13.47
N ALA A 46 12.11 0.73 -13.90
CA ALA A 46 11.02 1.45 -14.56
C ALA A 46 10.63 0.83 -15.91
N LYS A 47 11.61 0.37 -16.70
CA LYS A 47 11.37 -0.32 -17.97
C LYS A 47 10.61 -1.63 -17.76
N PHE A 48 11.05 -2.45 -16.79
CA PHE A 48 10.39 -3.71 -16.49
C PHE A 48 8.98 -3.49 -15.95
N ALA A 49 8.81 -2.59 -14.98
CA ALA A 49 7.51 -2.30 -14.37
C ALA A 49 6.47 -1.87 -15.42
N LYS A 50 6.85 -1.01 -16.37
CA LYS A 50 5.96 -0.57 -17.46
C LYS A 50 5.55 -1.67 -18.43
N LEU A 51 6.40 -2.69 -18.62
CA LEU A 51 6.09 -3.83 -19.48
C LEU A 51 5.30 -4.92 -18.74
N TRP A 52 5.49 -5.03 -17.43
CA TRP A 52 4.91 -6.11 -16.64
C TRP A 52 3.48 -5.80 -16.17
N TYR A 53 3.20 -4.55 -15.82
CA TYR A 53 1.88 -4.09 -15.39
C TYR A 53 0.92 -3.91 -16.58
N ASP A 54 0.66 -5.00 -17.28
CA ASP A 54 -0.24 -5.06 -18.44
C ASP A 54 -1.71 -5.01 -17.98
N PRO A 55 -2.60 -4.22 -18.63
CA PRO A 55 -4.02 -4.15 -18.28
C PRO A 55 -4.76 -5.50 -18.28
N SER A 56 -4.33 -6.47 -19.09
CA SER A 56 -4.90 -7.82 -19.10
C SER A 56 -4.64 -8.60 -17.81
N LEU A 57 -3.69 -8.14 -16.99
CA LEU A 57 -3.34 -8.71 -15.70
C LEU A 57 -3.96 -7.95 -14.53
N TYR A 58 -4.88 -7.02 -14.74
CA TYR A 58 -5.52 -6.32 -13.62
C TYR A 58 -6.42 -7.26 -12.83
N GLN A 59 -6.37 -7.13 -11.50
CA GLN A 59 -7.15 -7.94 -10.58
C GLN A 59 -8.62 -7.52 -10.61
N ASP A 60 -9.53 -8.50 -10.52
CA ASP A 60 -10.95 -8.27 -10.35
C ASP A 60 -11.26 -7.51 -9.04
N SER A 61 -12.07 -6.46 -9.13
CA SER A 61 -12.48 -5.63 -8.00
C SER A 61 -13.23 -6.40 -6.92
N SER A 62 -13.89 -7.52 -7.25
CA SER A 62 -14.58 -8.38 -6.29
C SER A 62 -13.65 -8.98 -5.24
N LEU A 63 -12.34 -9.10 -5.51
CA LEU A 63 -11.36 -9.65 -4.57
C LEU A 63 -10.87 -8.63 -3.54
N ASN A 64 -10.98 -7.34 -3.83
CA ASN A 64 -10.42 -6.28 -3.00
C ASN A 64 -11.43 -5.21 -2.58
N GLY A 65 -12.61 -5.13 -3.19
CA GLY A 65 -13.65 -4.15 -2.88
C GLY A 65 -13.32 -2.71 -3.31
N LEU A 66 -12.29 -2.50 -4.14
CA LEU A 66 -11.98 -1.20 -4.73
C LEU A 66 -12.65 -1.04 -6.10
N PRO A 67 -12.84 0.20 -6.59
CA PRO A 67 -13.20 0.42 -7.99
C PRO A 67 -12.21 -0.25 -8.95
N ALA A 68 -12.66 -0.48 -10.19
CA ALA A 68 -11.77 -0.95 -11.24
C ALA A 68 -10.59 0.02 -11.40
N LEU A 69 -9.39 -0.53 -11.59
CA LEU A 69 -8.19 0.28 -11.69
C LEU A 69 -8.12 0.99 -13.04
N GLU A 70 -8.11 2.32 -13.00
CA GLU A 70 -7.91 3.16 -14.18
C GLU A 70 -6.51 3.77 -14.16
N VAL A 71 -5.71 3.50 -15.18
CA VAL A 71 -4.39 4.09 -15.37
C VAL A 71 -4.43 4.96 -16.63
N PRO A 72 -4.58 6.29 -16.50
CA PRO A 72 -4.61 7.15 -17.67
C PRO A 72 -3.24 7.15 -18.37
N ASP A 73 -3.23 7.23 -19.70
CA ASP A 73 -2.01 7.37 -20.51
C ASP A 73 -1.48 8.82 -20.44
N SER A 74 -1.11 9.24 -19.24
CA SER A 74 -0.45 10.51 -19.00
C SER A 74 1.02 10.30 -18.67
N ARG A 75 1.84 11.21 -19.21
CA ARG A 75 3.27 11.35 -18.86
C ARG A 75 3.53 12.54 -17.96
N ALA A 76 2.48 13.24 -17.51
CA ALA A 76 2.62 14.37 -16.61
C ALA A 76 3.15 13.89 -15.25
N PHE A 77 4.09 14.65 -14.69
CA PHE A 77 4.49 14.47 -13.30
C PHE A 77 3.51 15.21 -12.39
N SER A 78 3.33 14.69 -11.17
CA SER A 78 2.69 15.44 -10.09
C SER A 78 3.35 16.80 -9.91
N LYS A 79 2.60 17.81 -9.45
CA LYS A 79 3.08 19.18 -9.28
C LYS A 79 3.41 19.51 -7.81
N ARG A 80 3.05 18.62 -6.89
CA ARG A 80 3.11 18.83 -5.44
C ARG A 80 3.79 17.66 -4.73
N ILE A 81 4.56 17.99 -3.70
CA ILE A 81 5.01 17.05 -2.67
C ILE A 81 4.21 17.33 -1.41
N LEU A 82 3.55 16.33 -0.84
CA LEU A 82 2.95 16.39 0.50
C LEU A 82 3.97 15.87 1.50
N TYR A 83 4.49 16.77 2.34
CA TYR A 83 5.48 16.47 3.37
C TYR A 83 4.78 16.20 4.71
N ALA A 84 4.88 14.97 5.21
CA ALA A 84 4.20 14.51 6.43
C ALA A 84 4.87 15.03 7.72
N THR A 85 4.35 16.11 8.30
CA THR A 85 4.97 16.78 9.48
C THR A 85 4.84 16.02 10.79
N ASP A 86 3.90 15.08 10.88
CA ASP A 86 3.69 14.18 12.01
C ASP A 86 4.55 12.90 11.92
N HIS A 87 5.27 12.71 10.82
CA HIS A 87 6.20 11.60 10.60
C HIS A 87 7.65 12.04 10.36
N LEU A 88 7.85 13.28 9.96
CA LEU A 88 9.15 13.89 9.67
C LEU A 88 9.41 15.09 10.59
N PRO A 89 10.66 15.37 10.97
CA PRO A 89 11.91 14.84 10.41
C PRO A 89 12.23 13.40 10.82
N LEU A 90 13.08 12.74 10.05
CA LEU A 90 13.64 11.44 10.39
C LEU A 90 14.45 11.53 11.68
N LYS A 91 14.33 10.50 12.54
CA LYS A 91 15.08 10.43 13.82
C LYS A 91 16.59 10.43 13.64
N ASN A 92 17.09 9.90 12.51
CA ASN A 92 18.50 9.90 12.18
C ASN A 92 18.84 11.19 11.41
N ALA A 93 19.64 12.06 12.02
CA ALA A 93 19.98 13.36 11.44
C ALA A 93 20.70 13.27 10.08
N ALA A 94 21.54 12.25 9.86
CA ALA A 94 22.20 12.06 8.57
C ALA A 94 21.22 11.62 7.48
N ALA A 95 20.26 10.75 7.82
CA ALA A 95 19.19 10.36 6.90
C ALA A 95 18.26 11.55 6.59
N GLU A 96 17.95 12.36 7.59
CA GLU A 96 17.16 13.59 7.43
C GLU A 96 17.85 14.58 6.48
N ASP A 97 19.13 14.83 6.66
CA ASP A 97 19.93 15.71 5.80
C ASP A 97 19.97 15.21 4.33
N VAL A 98 20.03 13.88 4.12
CA VAL A 98 19.88 13.29 2.78
C VAL A 98 18.48 13.54 2.20
N LEU A 99 17.42 13.33 2.99
CA LEU A 99 16.04 13.56 2.57
C LEU A 99 15.81 15.01 2.17
N GLN A 100 16.22 15.97 3.00
CA GLN A 100 16.04 17.40 2.72
C GLN A 100 16.78 17.83 1.46
N ARG A 101 18.02 17.37 1.25
CA ARG A 101 18.76 17.63 0.00
C ARG A 101 18.08 17.02 -1.21
N PHE A 102 17.52 15.81 -1.08
CA PHE A 102 16.77 15.17 -2.14
C PHE A 102 15.52 15.98 -2.50
N LEU A 103 14.72 16.39 -1.50
CA LEU A 103 13.51 17.19 -1.70
C LEU A 103 13.81 18.52 -2.39
N VAL A 104 14.83 19.27 -1.94
CA VAL A 104 15.24 20.53 -2.56
C VAL A 104 15.61 20.34 -4.04
N ARG A 105 16.39 19.29 -4.35
CA ARG A 105 16.80 19.00 -5.73
C ARG A 105 15.63 18.54 -6.59
N LEU A 106 14.80 17.63 -6.07
CA LEU A 106 13.63 17.11 -6.78
C LEU A 106 12.64 18.22 -7.12
N SER A 107 12.30 19.05 -6.13
CA SER A 107 11.42 20.21 -6.32
C SER A 107 11.98 21.17 -7.36
N LYS A 108 13.29 21.41 -7.39
CA LYS A 108 13.90 22.27 -8.41
C LYS A 108 13.87 21.64 -9.81
N VAL A 109 14.22 20.35 -9.92
CA VAL A 109 14.31 19.66 -11.23
C VAL A 109 12.95 19.47 -11.87
N LEU A 110 11.93 19.13 -11.08
CA LEU A 110 10.57 18.85 -11.55
C LEU A 110 9.60 20.02 -11.34
N ASN A 111 10.11 21.18 -10.89
CA ASN A 111 9.31 22.37 -10.57
C ASN A 111 8.13 22.07 -9.62
N LEU A 112 8.39 21.31 -8.55
CA LEU A 112 7.38 20.88 -7.58
C LEU A 112 7.27 21.85 -6.41
N THR A 113 6.04 22.05 -5.96
CA THR A 113 5.75 22.77 -4.71
C THR A 113 5.72 21.80 -3.53
N VAL A 114 6.34 22.17 -2.40
CA VAL A 114 6.28 21.36 -1.17
C VAL A 114 5.18 21.91 -0.28
N THR A 115 4.16 21.10 0.00
CA THR A 115 3.08 21.39 0.93
C THR A 115 3.30 20.59 2.21
N ARG A 116 3.34 21.24 3.37
CA ARG A 116 3.45 20.56 4.66
C ARG A 116 2.05 20.14 5.13
N VAL A 117 1.90 18.89 5.52
CA VAL A 117 0.61 18.32 5.95
C VAL A 117 0.81 17.48 7.21
N ASN A 118 -0.10 17.58 8.16
CA ASN A 118 -0.23 16.58 9.22
C ASN A 118 -1.12 15.45 8.67
N ILE A 119 -0.55 14.27 8.44
CA ILE A 119 -1.24 13.16 7.80
C ILE A 119 -2.36 12.62 8.69
N THR A 120 -2.10 12.48 9.99
CA THR A 120 -3.10 12.03 10.96
C THR A 120 -4.33 12.95 10.90
N ASP A 121 -4.13 14.26 11.12
CA ASP A 121 -5.24 15.23 11.10
C ASP A 121 -5.95 15.28 9.74
N THR A 122 -5.19 15.18 8.64
CA THR A 122 -5.74 15.22 7.28
C THR A 122 -6.62 14.01 7.01
N VAL A 123 -6.15 12.81 7.36
CA VAL A 123 -6.92 11.57 7.20
C VAL A 123 -8.20 11.65 8.02
N GLU A 124 -8.12 12.05 9.29
CA GLU A 124 -9.30 12.13 10.15
C GLU A 124 -10.32 13.15 9.65
N THR A 125 -9.85 14.30 9.15
CA THR A 125 -10.69 15.35 8.58
C THR A 125 -11.38 14.88 7.30
N VAL A 126 -10.64 14.28 6.36
CA VAL A 126 -11.14 13.88 5.04
C VAL A 126 -12.07 12.68 5.13
N THR A 127 -11.76 11.72 5.99
CA THR A 127 -12.56 10.50 6.14
C THR A 127 -13.70 10.64 7.17
N GLY A 128 -13.61 11.61 8.07
CA GLY A 128 -14.50 11.74 9.22
C GLY A 128 -14.35 10.60 10.24
N ARG A 129 -13.22 9.88 10.22
CA ARG A 129 -12.94 8.72 11.06
C ARG A 129 -11.64 8.89 11.83
N ALA A 130 -11.62 8.44 13.07
CA ALA A 130 -10.39 8.36 13.86
C ALA A 130 -9.36 7.45 13.17
N PHE A 131 -8.10 7.88 13.16
CA PHE A 131 -7.00 7.21 12.49
C PHE A 131 -6.80 5.77 13.00
N ASP A 132 -6.90 5.57 14.32
CA ASP A 132 -6.82 4.24 14.95
C ASP A 132 -7.90 3.27 14.44
N GLY A 133 -9.09 3.79 14.13
CA GLY A 133 -10.17 2.99 13.55
C GLY A 133 -9.85 2.50 12.13
N ILE A 134 -9.16 3.31 11.35
CA ILE A 134 -8.68 2.95 10.00
C ILE A 134 -7.56 1.91 10.11
N LEU A 135 -6.63 2.07 11.06
CA LEU A 135 -5.58 1.08 11.31
C LEU A 135 -6.14 -0.27 11.79
N ALA A 136 -7.21 -0.27 12.58
CA ALA A 136 -7.90 -1.48 13.02
C ALA A 136 -8.57 -2.22 11.84
N ASP A 137 -9.20 -1.50 10.91
CA ASP A 137 -9.75 -2.07 9.68
C ASP A 137 -8.65 -2.70 8.82
N LEU A 138 -7.50 -2.01 8.69
CA LEU A 138 -6.35 -2.52 7.95
C LEU A 138 -5.83 -3.84 8.53
N ASN A 139 -5.73 -3.94 9.86
CA ASN A 139 -5.32 -5.17 10.54
C ASN A 139 -6.31 -6.32 10.30
N THR A 140 -7.61 -6.02 10.29
CA THR A 140 -8.66 -7.01 9.98
C THR A 140 -8.51 -7.53 8.55
N ILE A 141 -8.32 -6.63 7.59
CA ILE A 141 -8.11 -6.95 6.18
C ILE A 141 -6.84 -7.81 5.99
N TRP A 142 -5.73 -7.44 6.64
CA TRP A 142 -4.46 -8.15 6.52
C TRP A 142 -4.46 -9.57 7.06
N THR A 143 -5.31 -9.88 8.02
CA THR A 143 -5.25 -11.15 8.74
C THR A 143 -6.34 -12.13 8.32
N TYR A 144 -7.55 -11.66 8.02
CA TYR A 144 -8.69 -12.54 7.77
C TYR A 144 -8.44 -13.54 6.63
N THR A 145 -7.95 -13.08 5.47
CA THR A 145 -7.69 -13.97 4.33
C THR A 145 -6.66 -15.03 4.69
N GLN A 146 -5.49 -14.64 5.22
CA GLN A 146 -4.46 -15.59 5.63
C GLN A 146 -5.00 -16.64 6.60
N LEU A 147 -5.78 -16.23 7.60
CA LEU A 147 -6.34 -17.15 8.58
C LEU A 147 -7.35 -18.12 7.95
N LYS A 148 -8.20 -17.61 7.06
CA LYS A 148 -9.24 -18.41 6.39
C LYS A 148 -8.66 -19.39 5.37
N VAL A 149 -7.79 -18.92 4.47
CA VAL A 149 -7.38 -19.71 3.28
C VAL A 149 -6.02 -20.38 3.45
N VAL A 150 -5.21 -19.98 4.43
CA VAL A 150 -3.90 -20.60 4.72
C VAL A 150 -3.91 -21.30 6.07
N ALA A 151 -4.21 -20.59 7.17
CA ALA A 151 -4.10 -21.16 8.52
C ALA A 151 -5.09 -22.32 8.73
N THR A 152 -6.37 -22.11 8.41
CA THR A 152 -7.42 -23.12 8.59
C THR A 152 -7.10 -24.46 7.91
N PRO A 153 -6.81 -24.52 6.59
CA PRO A 153 -6.47 -25.79 5.95
C PRO A 153 -5.13 -26.37 6.42
N LEU A 154 -4.13 -25.53 6.72
CA LEU A 154 -2.85 -26.00 7.24
C LEU A 154 -3.03 -26.70 8.60
N LEU A 155 -3.80 -26.12 9.51
CA LEU A 155 -4.07 -26.73 10.82
C LEU A 155 -4.85 -28.03 10.70
N ALA A 156 -5.82 -28.10 9.78
CA ALA A 156 -6.54 -29.33 9.50
C ALA A 156 -5.60 -30.44 9.00
N TYR A 157 -4.67 -30.12 8.10
CA TYR A 157 -3.71 -31.07 7.55
C TYR A 157 -2.74 -31.65 8.60
N TYR A 158 -2.26 -30.82 9.53
CA TYR A 158 -1.32 -31.27 10.57
C TYR A 158 -2.00 -31.93 11.77
N SER A 159 -3.33 -31.89 11.88
CA SER A 159 -4.07 -32.43 13.01
C SER A 159 -3.77 -33.91 13.26
N PRO A 160 -3.54 -34.35 14.52
CA PRO A 160 -3.67 -33.57 15.77
C PRO A 160 -2.43 -32.77 16.15
N ALA A 161 -1.34 -32.89 15.38
CA ALA A 161 -0.14 -32.10 15.59
C ALA A 161 -0.35 -30.65 15.14
N PHE A 162 0.61 -29.79 15.48
CA PHE A 162 0.62 -28.40 15.05
C PHE A 162 1.76 -28.18 14.07
N PRO A 163 1.56 -27.44 12.96
CA PRO A 163 2.62 -27.18 11.98
C PRO A 163 3.82 -26.49 12.61
N SER A 164 5.02 -26.79 12.11
CA SER A 164 6.26 -26.12 12.54
C SER A 164 6.30 -24.69 12.01
N LEU A 165 5.64 -23.77 12.71
CA LEU A 165 5.60 -22.33 12.40
C LEU A 165 6.52 -21.54 13.32
N ASP A 166 7.08 -20.46 12.79
CA ASP A 166 7.79 -19.45 13.58
C ASP A 166 6.89 -18.85 14.67
N ARG A 167 7.52 -18.44 15.77
CA ARG A 167 6.85 -18.00 16.99
C ARG A 167 5.76 -16.93 16.77
N PRO A 168 5.96 -15.88 15.92
CA PRO A 168 4.94 -14.85 15.72
C PRO A 168 3.63 -15.39 15.15
N PHE A 169 3.70 -16.28 14.16
CA PHE A 169 2.50 -16.85 13.51
C PHE A 169 1.85 -17.93 14.35
N ARG A 170 2.65 -18.69 15.11
CA ARG A 170 2.17 -19.79 15.95
C ARG A 170 1.08 -19.37 16.93
N ASN A 171 1.23 -18.21 17.57
CA ASN A 171 0.23 -17.74 18.55
C ASN A 171 -1.08 -17.34 17.88
N THR A 172 -1.02 -16.60 16.78
CA THR A 172 -2.19 -16.18 16.02
C THR A 172 -2.94 -17.38 15.46
N PHE A 173 -2.23 -18.34 14.83
CA PHE A 173 -2.83 -19.52 14.23
C PHE A 173 -3.48 -20.45 15.28
N LYS A 174 -3.05 -20.40 16.55
CA LYS A 174 -3.67 -21.19 17.63
C LYS A 174 -4.97 -20.61 18.18
N LYS A 175 -5.19 -19.30 18.06
CA LYS A 175 -6.21 -18.58 18.86
C LYS A 175 -7.15 -17.72 18.02
N PHE A 176 -7.05 -17.77 16.70
CA PHE A 176 -7.86 -16.90 15.86
C PHE A 176 -9.33 -17.33 15.85
N THR A 177 -10.19 -16.33 15.65
CA THR A 177 -11.57 -16.50 15.27
C THR A 177 -11.76 -15.78 13.94
N LEU A 178 -12.43 -16.43 12.98
CA LEU A 178 -12.75 -15.79 11.72
C LEU A 178 -13.96 -14.86 11.90
N ASP A 179 -13.77 -13.57 11.65
CA ASP A 179 -14.85 -12.59 11.60
C ASP A 179 -15.11 -12.14 10.15
N ALA A 180 -15.94 -12.93 9.45
CA ALA A 180 -16.30 -12.64 8.07
C ALA A 180 -17.07 -11.32 7.94
N LYS A 181 -17.92 -10.99 8.92
CA LYS A 181 -18.72 -9.77 8.91
C LYS A 181 -17.82 -8.55 9.09
N GLY A 182 -16.98 -8.55 10.11
CA GLY A 182 -16.02 -7.47 10.37
C GLY A 182 -15.07 -7.25 9.20
N HIS A 183 -14.62 -8.31 8.54
CA HIS A 183 -13.80 -8.20 7.33
C HIS A 183 -14.54 -7.51 6.18
N THR A 184 -15.78 -7.91 5.87
CA THR A 184 -16.58 -7.26 4.82
C THR A 184 -16.84 -5.79 5.13
N GLU A 185 -17.18 -5.47 6.37
CA GLU A 185 -17.40 -4.08 6.78
C GLU A 185 -16.11 -3.23 6.74
N ALA A 186 -14.95 -3.82 7.06
CA ALA A 186 -13.65 -3.17 6.96
C ALA A 186 -13.29 -2.85 5.50
N LEU A 187 -13.58 -3.75 4.55
CA LEU A 187 -13.41 -3.48 3.12
C LEU A 187 -14.29 -2.32 2.65
N GLU A 188 -15.56 -2.31 3.03
CA GLU A 188 -16.48 -1.22 2.66
C GLU A 188 -16.07 0.13 3.25
N ARG A 189 -15.58 0.13 4.50
CA ARG A 189 -15.02 1.31 5.13
C ARG A 189 -13.78 1.80 4.39
N ARG A 190 -12.82 0.90 4.12
CA ARG A 190 -11.61 1.24 3.35
C ARG A 190 -11.94 1.83 1.99
N ARG A 191 -12.95 1.31 1.28
CA ARG A 191 -13.40 1.85 -0.01
C ARG A 191 -13.82 3.31 0.14
N ARG A 192 -14.70 3.63 1.10
CA ARG A 192 -15.15 5.02 1.35
C ARG A 192 -14.00 5.94 1.75
N ASP A 193 -13.12 5.47 2.63
CA ASP A 193 -11.98 6.25 3.11
C ASP A 193 -10.99 6.54 1.96
N SER A 194 -10.76 5.54 1.10
CA SER A 194 -9.96 5.67 -0.12
C SER A 194 -10.59 6.65 -1.11
N ASP A 195 -11.90 6.57 -1.35
CA ASP A 195 -12.60 7.48 -2.26
C ASP A 195 -12.50 8.93 -1.77
N ALA A 196 -12.65 9.16 -0.45
CA ALA A 196 -12.46 10.48 0.13
C ALA A 196 -11.02 10.98 -0.02
N TRP A 197 -10.04 10.12 0.25
CA TRP A 197 -8.62 10.45 0.10
C TRP A 197 -8.24 10.83 -1.34
N HIS A 198 -8.71 10.06 -2.33
CA HIS A 198 -8.44 10.36 -3.73
C HIS A 198 -9.16 11.62 -4.20
N ARG A 199 -10.38 11.89 -3.71
CA ARG A 199 -11.10 13.10 -4.09
C ARG A 199 -10.46 14.37 -3.50
N ASP A 200 -10.04 14.34 -2.24
CA ASP A 200 -9.71 15.56 -1.51
C ASP A 200 -8.19 15.78 -1.35
N VAL A 201 -7.37 14.72 -1.44
CA VAL A 201 -5.91 14.78 -1.18
C VAL A 201 -5.07 14.37 -2.38
N LEU A 202 -5.27 13.16 -2.92
CA LEU A 202 -4.51 12.61 -4.05
C LEU A 202 -5.29 12.64 -5.37
N PHE A 203 -5.99 13.74 -5.61
CA PHE A 203 -6.85 13.89 -6.79
C PHE A 203 -6.09 13.88 -8.10
N ASN A 204 -6.76 13.35 -9.12
CA ASN A 204 -6.34 13.38 -10.50
C ASN A 204 -6.94 14.59 -11.23
N THR A 205 -6.40 14.87 -12.41
CA THR A 205 -6.92 15.86 -13.35
C THR A 205 -7.01 15.21 -14.73
N SER A 206 -7.53 15.93 -15.72
CA SER A 206 -7.44 15.47 -17.12
C SER A 206 -5.99 15.34 -17.61
N GLU A 207 -5.04 15.97 -16.93
CA GLU A 207 -3.63 15.98 -17.31
C GLU A 207 -2.78 15.00 -16.49
N SER A 208 -3.13 14.70 -15.24
CA SER A 208 -2.30 13.89 -14.34
C SER A 208 -3.11 12.84 -13.59
N CYS A 209 -2.54 11.65 -13.40
CA CYS A 209 -3.11 10.59 -12.56
C CYS A 209 -3.08 10.93 -11.06
N SER A 210 -2.23 11.88 -10.65
CA SER A 210 -2.28 12.48 -9.33
C SER A 210 -1.52 13.80 -9.31
N GLU A 211 -2.12 14.85 -8.74
CA GLU A 211 -1.47 16.16 -8.61
C GLU A 211 -0.38 16.18 -7.53
N SER A 212 -0.33 15.16 -6.66
CA SER A 212 0.56 15.13 -5.51
C SER A 212 1.27 13.79 -5.32
N VAL A 213 2.51 13.82 -4.86
CA VAL A 213 3.22 12.67 -4.28
C VAL A 213 3.43 12.91 -2.78
N MET A 214 3.19 11.89 -1.95
CA MET A 214 3.40 11.98 -0.51
C MET A 214 4.76 11.39 -0.12
N ILE A 215 5.49 12.08 0.75
CA ILE A 215 6.80 11.67 1.28
C ILE A 215 6.79 11.75 2.80
#